data_AF-A0AA37FN10-F1
#
_entry.id   AF-A0AA37FN10-F1
#
_cell.length_a   1.000
_cell.length_b   1.000
_cell.length_c   1.000
_cell.angle_alpha   90.00
_cell.angle_beta   90.00
_cell.angle_gamma   90.00
#
_symmetry.space_group_name_H-M   'P 1'
#
loop_
_entity.id
_entity.type
_entity.pdbx_description
1 polymer ?
#
loop_
_entity_poly.entity_id
_entity_poly.type
_entity_poly.pdbx_seq_one_letter_code
_entity_poly.pdbx_strand_id
1 'polypeptide(L)'
;MERTVALNSQFHDIYLSMPMDATLLPELQGLSYWGRTVHEILQEVNPRLMSRLVEGQRLHAYIERKQGYLQIEAARLERLWWRLHPLSADAGYLARANWQRHCKLAVREMLIDELAKSLSGSTADM
;
A
#
# COMPACT_ATOMS: atom_id res chain seq x y z
N MET A 1 19.69 -0.50 36.31
CA MET A 1 20.52 -0.57 35.08
C MET A 1 19.59 -0.69 33.90
N GLU A 2 19.87 0.07 32.86
CA GLU A 2 18.91 0.67 31.95
C GLU A 2 18.18 -0.28 31.01
N ARG A 3 16.92 0.08 30.73
CA ARG A 3 16.11 -0.46 29.64
C ARG A 3 16.82 -0.17 28.31
N THR A 4 17.43 -1.17 27.70
CA THR A 4 17.69 -1.15 26.25
C THR A 4 16.35 -1.32 25.54
N VAL A 5 15.65 -0.19 25.38
CA VAL A 5 14.53 0.00 24.46
C VAL A 5 14.95 -0.58 23.12
N ALA A 6 14.14 -1.50 22.61
CA ALA A 6 14.34 -2.15 21.32
C ALA A 6 14.34 -1.11 20.19
N LEU A 7 15.51 -0.55 19.91
CA LEU A 7 15.77 0.43 18.84
C LEU A 7 15.71 -0.20 17.43
N ASN A 8 15.39 -1.49 17.30
CA ASN A 8 15.28 -2.19 16.03
C ASN A 8 13.85 -2.23 15.46
N SER A 9 12.96 -1.35 15.95
CA SER A 9 11.63 -1.10 15.36
C SER A 9 11.69 -0.31 14.03
N GLN A 10 12.87 -0.13 13.43
CA GLN A 10 13.07 0.71 12.25
C GLN A 10 13.30 -0.05 10.93
N PHE A 11 12.85 -1.31 10.82
CA PHE A 11 12.29 -1.72 9.53
C PHE A 11 10.92 -1.07 9.44
N HIS A 12 10.94 0.24 9.12
CA HIS A 12 9.76 1.01 8.81
C HIS A 12 8.98 0.18 7.79
N ASP A 13 7.86 -0.36 8.27
CA ASP A 13 6.90 -1.05 7.44
C ASP A 13 6.59 -0.07 6.31
N ILE A 14 6.99 -0.42 5.09
CA ILE A 14 6.92 0.47 3.92
C ILE A 14 5.44 0.90 3.70
N TYR A 15 4.51 0.21 4.35
CA TYR A 15 3.08 0.47 4.39
C TYR A 15 2.56 1.36 5.55
N LEU A 16 3.40 1.81 6.49
CA LEU A 16 2.95 2.51 7.71
C LEU A 16 3.41 3.96 7.88
N SER A 17 4.29 4.50 7.03
CA SER A 17 4.65 5.93 7.11
C SER A 17 4.00 6.76 6.02
N MET A 18 3.02 7.58 6.42
CA MET A 18 2.53 8.71 5.61
C MET A 18 3.50 9.89 5.77
N PRO A 19 3.95 10.54 4.68
CA PRO A 19 4.59 11.85 4.78
C PRO A 19 3.60 12.86 5.36
N MET A 20 4.10 13.81 6.16
CA MET A 20 3.25 14.78 6.86
C MET A 20 2.27 15.52 5.94
N ASP A 21 2.68 15.83 4.71
CA ASP A 21 1.84 16.59 3.77
C ASP A 21 0.56 15.84 3.38
N ALA A 22 0.61 14.50 3.35
CA ALA A 22 -0.57 13.66 3.10
C ALA A 22 -1.52 13.57 4.31
N THR A 23 -1.02 13.83 5.53
CA THR A 23 -1.87 13.90 6.74
C THR A 23 -2.71 15.18 6.83
N LEU A 24 -2.40 16.17 5.99
CA LEU A 24 -3.12 17.45 5.94
C LEU A 24 -4.38 17.38 5.07
N LEU A 25 -4.56 16.32 4.28
CA LEU A 25 -5.78 16.10 3.49
C LEU A 25 -6.86 15.45 4.38
N PRO A 26 -8.02 16.11 4.58
CA PRO A 26 -9.10 15.57 5.41
C PRO A 26 -9.56 14.17 4.98
N GLU A 27 -9.60 13.91 3.67
CA GLU A 27 -9.96 12.64 3.07
C GLU A 27 -8.95 11.51 3.34
N LEU A 28 -7.72 11.83 3.73
CA LEU A 28 -6.67 10.87 4.07
C LEU A 28 -6.44 10.70 5.57
N GLN A 29 -7.14 11.49 6.41
CA GLN A 29 -6.96 11.45 7.84
C GLN A 29 -7.22 10.04 8.40
N GLY A 30 -6.24 9.48 9.12
CA GLY A 30 -6.34 8.15 9.72
C GLY A 30 -6.16 6.96 8.76
N LEU A 31 -5.88 7.21 7.46
CA LEU A 31 -5.64 6.15 6.49
C LEU A 31 -4.15 5.74 6.42
N SER A 32 -3.90 4.53 5.92
CA SER A 32 -2.54 3.97 5.79
C SER A 32 -1.86 4.38 4.47
N TYR A 33 -0.64 3.88 4.21
CA TYR A 33 0.03 4.01 2.91
C TYR A 33 -0.87 3.67 1.72
N TRP A 34 -1.67 2.61 1.83
CA TRP A 34 -2.56 2.19 0.76
C TRP A 34 -3.69 3.19 0.53
N GLY A 35 -4.15 3.91 1.56
CA GLY A 35 -5.12 4.97 1.40
C GLY A 35 -4.58 6.11 0.54
N ARG A 36 -3.36 6.57 0.84
CA ARG A 36 -2.66 7.56 0.02
C ARG A 36 -2.42 7.06 -1.41
N THR A 37 -1.94 5.84 -1.57
CA THR A 37 -1.66 5.24 -2.88
C THR A 37 -2.93 5.19 -3.74
N VAL A 38 -4.07 4.82 -3.15
CA VAL A 38 -5.38 4.87 -3.84
C VAL A 38 -5.74 6.28 -4.24
N HIS A 39 -5.57 7.26 -3.36
CA HIS A 39 -5.87 8.65 -3.67
C HIS A 39 -5.02 9.20 -4.83
N GLU A 40 -3.70 9.01 -4.77
CA GLU A 40 -2.78 9.49 -5.81
C GLU A 40 -3.08 8.86 -7.17
N ILE A 41 -3.24 7.53 -7.22
CA ILE A 41 -3.55 6.83 -8.47
C ILE A 41 -4.94 7.20 -8.97
N LEU A 42 -5.93 7.36 -8.09
CA LEU A 42 -7.27 7.79 -8.48
C LEU A 42 -7.25 9.20 -9.10
N GLN A 43 -6.49 10.12 -8.51
CA GLN A 43 -6.32 11.48 -9.01
C GLN A 43 -5.64 11.49 -10.40
N GLU A 44 -4.60 10.68 -10.58
CA GLU A 44 -3.84 10.61 -11.82
C GLU A 44 -4.61 9.89 -12.94
N VAL A 45 -5.20 8.75 -12.63
CA VAL A 45 -5.76 7.83 -13.63
C VAL A 45 -7.25 8.07 -13.90
N ASN A 46 -8.02 8.53 -12.91
CA ASN A 46 -9.45 8.78 -13.08
C ASN A 46 -9.94 10.00 -12.28
N PRO A 47 -9.48 11.22 -12.63
CA PRO A 47 -9.85 12.44 -11.93
C PRO A 47 -11.36 12.71 -11.96
N ARG A 48 -12.08 12.24 -13.01
CA ARG A 48 -13.55 12.36 -13.09
C ARG A 48 -14.26 11.57 -12.01
N LEU A 49 -13.82 10.33 -11.74
CA LEU A 49 -14.35 9.54 -10.63
C LEU A 49 -14.03 10.22 -9.29
N MET A 50 -12.83 10.78 -9.14
CA MET A 50 -12.45 11.52 -7.95
C MET A 50 -13.39 12.70 -7.68
N SER A 51 -13.63 13.56 -8.67
CA SER A 51 -14.56 14.69 -8.54
C SER A 51 -15.96 14.24 -8.13
N ARG A 52 -16.51 13.18 -8.76
CA ARG A 52 -17.82 12.62 -8.39
C ARG A 52 -17.86 12.11 -6.95
N LEU A 53 -16.78 11.50 -6.47
CA LEU A 53 -16.67 11.01 -5.10
C LEU A 53 -16.55 12.15 -4.08
N VAL A 54 -15.87 13.25 -4.44
CA VAL A 54 -15.77 14.47 -3.62
C VAL A 54 -17.14 15.15 -3.51
N GLU A 55 -17.80 15.40 -4.65
CA GLU A 55 -19.14 16.01 -4.70
C GLU A 55 -20.16 15.20 -3.89
N GLY A 56 -20.07 13.87 -3.97
CA GLY A 56 -20.93 12.96 -3.22
C GLY A 56 -20.51 12.74 -1.77
N GLN A 57 -19.45 13.37 -1.27
CA GLN A 57 -18.86 13.17 0.07
C GLN A 57 -18.56 11.68 0.38
N ARG A 58 -18.18 10.91 -0.65
CA ARG A 58 -17.92 9.46 -0.58
C ARG A 58 -16.44 9.11 -0.73
N LEU A 59 -15.56 10.10 -0.97
CA LEU A 59 -14.15 9.86 -1.26
C LEU A 59 -13.42 9.12 -0.14
N HIS A 60 -13.54 9.57 1.11
CA HIS A 60 -12.89 8.93 2.26
C HIS A 60 -13.29 7.45 2.39
N ALA A 61 -14.61 7.16 2.45
CA ALA A 61 -15.11 5.80 2.55
C ALA A 61 -14.75 4.91 1.34
N TYR A 62 -14.62 5.51 0.16
CA TYR A 62 -14.14 4.80 -1.04
C TYR A 62 -12.67 4.39 -0.88
N ILE A 63 -11.82 5.33 -0.48
CA ILE A 63 -10.39 5.09 -0.24
C ILE A 63 -10.22 4.06 0.87
N GLU A 64 -10.98 4.19 1.96
CA GLU A 64 -10.94 3.27 3.10
C GLU A 64 -11.24 1.82 2.69
N ARG A 65 -12.29 1.59 1.90
CA ARG A 65 -12.61 0.25 1.37
C ARG A 65 -11.50 -0.29 0.48
N LYS A 66 -10.97 0.55 -0.42
CA LYS A 66 -9.90 0.14 -1.33
C LYS A 66 -8.60 -0.17 -0.59
N GLN A 67 -8.20 0.59 0.43
CA GLN A 67 -7.02 0.26 1.22
C GLN A 67 -7.17 -1.07 1.96
N GLY A 68 -8.35 -1.37 2.52
CA GLY A 68 -8.57 -2.63 3.23
C GLY A 68 -8.42 -3.83 2.31
N TYR A 69 -8.96 -3.73 1.08
CA TYR A 69 -8.75 -4.73 0.04
C TYR A 69 -7.26 -4.91 -0.31
N LEU A 70 -6.54 -3.81 -0.55
CA LEU A 70 -5.11 -3.87 -0.91
C LEU A 70 -4.24 -4.45 0.20
N GLN A 71 -4.55 -4.18 1.47
CA GLN A 71 -3.85 -4.78 2.61
C GLN A 71 -4.02 -6.30 2.65
N ILE A 72 -5.25 -6.78 2.43
CA ILE A 72 -5.55 -8.22 2.37
C ILE A 72 -4.81 -8.88 1.20
N GLU A 73 -4.87 -8.26 0.03
CA GLU A 73 -4.20 -8.77 -1.17
C GLU A 73 -2.67 -8.74 -1.05
N ALA A 74 -2.09 -7.72 -0.43
CA ALA A 74 -0.65 -7.69 -0.15
C ALA A 74 -0.23 -8.88 0.71
N ALA A 75 -0.95 -9.16 1.81
CA ALA A 75 -0.67 -10.30 2.66
C ALA A 75 -0.85 -11.66 1.93
N ARG A 76 -1.79 -11.74 0.99
CA ARG A 76 -1.98 -12.93 0.15
C ARG A 76 -0.81 -13.11 -0.83
N LEU A 77 -0.43 -12.05 -1.54
CA LEU A 77 0.65 -12.07 -2.53
C LEU A 77 2.03 -12.26 -1.91
N GLU A 78 2.30 -11.70 -0.74
CA GLU A 78 3.56 -11.94 -0.02
C GLU A 78 3.73 -13.41 0.33
N ARG A 79 2.66 -14.06 0.81
CA ARG A 79 2.66 -15.52 1.08
C ARG A 79 2.87 -16.34 -0.19
N LEU A 80 2.31 -15.90 -1.31
CA LEU A 80 2.53 -16.56 -2.61
C LEU A 80 3.98 -16.39 -3.07
N TRP A 81 4.51 -15.16 -2.98
CA TRP A 81 5.89 -14.85 -3.36
C TRP A 81 6.88 -15.68 -2.54
N TRP A 82 6.67 -15.85 -1.23
CA TRP A 82 7.52 -16.71 -0.39
C TRP A 82 7.53 -18.18 -0.82
N ARG A 83 6.42 -18.69 -1.36
CA ARG A 83 6.37 -20.06 -1.90
C ARG A 83 7.12 -20.20 -3.22
N LEU A 84 7.10 -19.16 -4.05
CA LEU A 84 7.77 -19.13 -5.35
C LEU A 84 9.26 -18.84 -5.25
N HIS A 85 9.67 -18.12 -4.20
CA HIS A 85 11.04 -17.68 -3.99
C HIS A 85 11.53 -18.16 -2.62
N PRO A 86 11.70 -19.47 -2.39
CA PRO A 86 12.16 -19.97 -1.10
C PRO A 86 13.57 -19.45 -0.79
N LEU A 87 13.77 -18.97 0.44
CA LEU A 87 15.08 -18.60 0.94
C LEU A 87 15.74 -19.80 1.63
N SER A 88 17.05 -19.98 1.43
CA SER A 88 17.80 -21.02 2.12
C SER A 88 17.70 -20.87 3.64
N ALA A 89 17.62 -22.00 4.36
CA ALA A 89 17.64 -22.04 5.82
C ALA A 89 18.93 -21.42 6.38
N ASP A 90 20.05 -21.53 5.66
CA ASP A 90 21.36 -21.01 6.05
C ASP A 90 21.59 -19.55 5.64
N ALA A 91 20.57 -18.88 5.08
CA ALA A 91 20.71 -17.49 4.66
C ALA A 91 21.07 -16.59 5.85
N GLY A 92 22.17 -15.84 5.70
CA GLY A 92 22.60 -14.84 6.66
C GLY A 92 21.64 -13.64 6.74
N TYR A 93 21.84 -12.79 7.75
CA TYR A 93 20.97 -11.66 8.05
C TYR A 93 20.70 -10.73 6.85
N LEU A 94 21.75 -10.33 6.13
CA LEU A 94 21.62 -9.44 4.96
C LEU A 94 20.82 -10.07 3.83
N ALA A 95 21.01 -11.37 3.58
CA ALA A 95 20.25 -12.10 2.56
C ALA A 95 18.76 -12.16 2.91
N ARG A 96 18.42 -12.40 4.19
CA ARG A 96 17.03 -12.37 4.69
C ARG A 96 16.39 -10.99 4.53
N ALA A 97 17.11 -9.93 4.89
CA ALA A 97 16.62 -8.56 4.78
C ALA A 97 16.37 -8.18 3.31
N ASN A 98 17.31 -8.48 2.42
CA ASN A 98 17.16 -8.22 0.97
C ASN A 98 15.99 -9.02 0.39
N TRP A 99 15.87 -10.30 0.75
CA TRP A 99 14.79 -11.16 0.30
C TRP A 99 13.40 -10.63 0.73
N GLN A 100 13.25 -10.22 1.99
CA GLN A 100 12.02 -9.60 2.48
C GLN A 100 11.72 -8.28 1.75
N ARG A 101 12.75 -7.46 1.51
CA ARG A 101 12.60 -6.21 0.75
C ARG A 101 12.13 -6.47 -0.69
N HIS A 102 12.71 -7.46 -1.38
CA HIS A 102 12.30 -7.83 -2.73
C HIS A 102 10.85 -8.31 -2.78
N CYS A 103 10.42 -9.12 -1.80
CA CYS A 103 9.02 -9.52 -1.65
C CYS A 103 8.09 -8.30 -1.58
N LYS A 104 8.38 -7.39 -0.65
CA LYS A 104 7.57 -6.19 -0.43
C LYS A 104 7.50 -5.30 -1.67
N LEU A 105 8.63 -5.09 -2.36
CA LEU A 105 8.69 -4.29 -3.58
C LEU A 105 7.87 -4.92 -4.73
N ALA A 106 8.07 -6.22 -4.99
CA ALA A 106 7.38 -6.92 -6.07
C ALA A 106 5.86 -6.94 -5.88
N VAL A 107 5.40 -7.22 -4.65
CA VAL A 107 3.97 -7.20 -4.31
C VAL A 107 3.39 -5.81 -4.45
N ARG A 108 4.12 -4.78 -3.98
CA ARG A 108 3.67 -3.39 -4.07
C ARG A 108 3.51 -2.94 -5.52
N GLU A 109 4.51 -3.20 -6.37
CA GLU A 109 4.48 -2.82 -7.78
C GLU A 109 3.32 -3.50 -8.53
N MET A 110 3.12 -4.79 -8.28
CA MET A 110 1.98 -5.54 -8.84
C MET A 110 0.64 -4.94 -8.43
N LEU A 111 0.45 -4.63 -7.14
CA LEU A 111 -0.82 -4.08 -6.65
C LEU A 111 -1.07 -2.65 -7.15
N ILE A 112 -0.03 -1.83 -7.30
CA ILE A 112 -0.15 -0.49 -7.89
C ILE A 112 -0.60 -0.57 -9.35
N ASP A 113 0.01 -1.46 -10.14
CA ASP A 113 -0.34 -1.65 -11.54
C ASP A 113 -1.79 -2.17 -11.70
N GLU A 114 -2.18 -3.17 -10.92
CA GLU A 114 -3.56 -3.70 -10.92
C GLU A 114 -4.58 -2.66 -10.43
N LEU A 115 -4.23 -1.86 -9.43
CA LEU A 115 -5.06 -0.75 -8.97
C LEU A 115 -5.25 0.28 -10.09
N ALA A 116 -4.18 0.72 -10.75
CA ALA A 116 -4.24 1.67 -11.85
C ALA A 116 -5.11 1.14 -13.00
N LYS A 117 -4.93 -0.12 -13.41
CA LYS A 117 -5.79 -0.79 -14.40
C LYS A 117 -7.26 -0.82 -13.97
N SER A 118 -7.54 -1.15 -12.71
CA SER A 118 -8.92 -1.20 -12.19
C SER A 118 -9.60 0.17 -12.19
N LEU A 119 -8.83 1.25 -12.04
CA LEU A 119 -9.33 2.62 -11.99
C LEU A 119 -9.43 3.26 -13.39
N SER A 120 -8.57 2.86 -14.33
CA SER A 120 -8.63 3.31 -15.72
C SER A 120 -9.80 2.68 -16.48
N GLY A 121 -10.15 1.42 -16.18
CA GLY A 121 -11.28 0.71 -16.80
C GLY A 121 -12.67 1.20 -16.42
N SER A 122 -12.80 2.11 -15.43
CA SER A 122 -14.08 2.67 -14.99
C SER A 122 -14.57 3.85 -15.87
N THR A 123 -14.26 3.82 -17.16
CA THR A 123 -14.90 4.63 -18.21
C THR A 123 -15.78 3.79 -19.14
N ALA A 124 -15.99 2.50 -18.86
CA ALA A 124 -16.81 1.61 -19.69
C ALA A 124 -18.34 1.80 -19.53
N ASP A 125 -18.80 2.71 -18.67
CA ASP A 125 -20.22 3.11 -18.56
C ASP A 125 -20.37 4.63 -18.79
N MET A 126 -20.19 5.05 -20.04
CA MET A 126 -20.86 6.20 -20.68
C MET A 126 -21.04 5.88 -22.16
#